data_AF-A0A6G9W9G3-F1
#
_entry.id   AF-A0A6G9W9G3-F1
#
_cell.length_a   1.000
_cell.length_b   1.000
_cell.length_c   1.000
_cell.angle_alpha   90.00
_cell.angle_beta   90.00
_cell.angle_gamma   90.00
#
_symmetry.space_group_name_H-M   'P 1'
#
loop_
_entity.id
_entity.type
_entity.pdbx_description
1 polymer ?
#
loop_
_entity_poly.entity_id
_entity_poly.type
_entity_poly.pdbx_seq_one_letter_code
_entity_poly.pdbx_strand_id
1 'polypeptide(L)'
;MRQMLIIPLAALLAGCTGEAEDYPRLLPTDQILAEPTLPDHAPDAALSPADVDAGAQARADALRQRAEALRGPVIEPGTLARMRPQG
;
A
#
# COMPACT_ATOMS: atom_id res chain seq x y z
N MET A 1 47.81 -25.24 26.52
CA MET A 1 47.42 -24.98 25.11
C MET A 1 46.02 -25.49 24.77
N ARG A 2 45.60 -26.71 25.15
CA ARG A 2 44.26 -27.24 24.85
C ARG A 2 43.09 -26.43 25.45
N GLN A 3 43.27 -25.79 26.59
CA GLN A 3 42.25 -24.93 27.24
C GLN A 3 42.10 -23.54 26.59
N MET A 4 43.12 -23.02 25.92
CA MET A 4 43.07 -21.69 25.28
C MET A 4 42.13 -21.64 24.07
N LEU A 5 41.83 -22.80 23.47
CA LEU A 5 40.93 -22.92 22.32
C LEU A 5 39.46 -23.18 22.71
N ILE A 6 39.21 -23.61 23.95
CA ILE A 6 37.86 -23.96 24.42
C ILE A 6 37.05 -22.71 24.75
N ILE A 7 37.70 -21.68 25.31
CA ILE A 7 37.05 -20.42 25.70
C ILE A 7 36.50 -19.63 24.50
N PRO A 8 37.25 -19.39 23.40
CA PRO A 8 36.72 -18.67 22.25
C PRO A 8 35.66 -19.48 21.49
N LEU A 9 35.78 -20.81 21.47
CA LEU A 9 34.79 -21.68 20.85
C LEU A 9 33.46 -21.63 21.62
N ALA A 10 33.48 -21.69 22.95
CA ALA A 10 32.28 -21.57 23.77
C ALA A 10 31.61 -20.18 23.62
N ALA A 11 32.40 -19.11 23.47
CA ALA A 11 31.88 -17.76 23.23
C ALA A 11 31.19 -17.61 21.86
N LEU A 12 31.71 -18.27 20.81
CA LEU A 12 31.08 -18.32 19.49
C LEU A 12 29.74 -19.08 19.53
N LEU A 13 29.65 -20.19 20.29
CA LEU A 13 28.39 -20.92 20.44
C LEU A 13 27.33 -20.14 21.23
N ALA A 14 27.73 -19.38 22.25
CA ALA A 14 26.80 -18.54 23.02
C ALA A 14 26.17 -17.40 22.19
N GLY A 15 26.85 -16.93 21.14
CA GLY A 15 26.30 -15.98 20.17
C GLY A 15 25.31 -16.60 19.17
N CYS A 16 25.40 -17.90 18.91
CA CYS A 16 24.39 -18.65 18.13
C CYS A 16 23.14 -18.98 18.95
N THR A 17 23.24 -19.00 20.28
CA THR A 17 22.09 -19.00 21.19
C THR A 17 21.68 -17.58 21.57
N GLY A 18 22.01 -16.60 20.73
CA GLY A 18 21.48 -15.25 20.85
C GLY A 18 19.97 -15.38 21.01
N GLU A 19 19.47 -14.89 22.14
CA GLU A 19 18.06 -14.67 22.40
C GLU A 19 17.47 -14.21 21.08
N ALA A 20 16.67 -15.08 20.45
CA ALA A 20 16.11 -14.79 19.14
C ALA A 20 15.28 -13.52 19.34
N GLU A 21 15.86 -12.36 19.01
CA GLU A 21 15.21 -11.08 19.20
C GLU A 21 13.82 -11.21 18.62
N ASP A 22 12.83 -11.08 19.51
CA ASP A 22 11.44 -11.47 19.38
C ASP A 22 11.00 -11.74 17.93
N TYR A 23 11.26 -12.96 17.43
CA TYR A 23 10.73 -13.33 16.13
C TYR A 23 9.20 -13.27 16.27
N PRO A 24 8.51 -12.47 15.44
CA PRO A 24 7.09 -12.24 15.64
C PRO A 24 6.38 -13.59 15.59
N ARG A 25 5.44 -13.80 16.52
CA ARG A 25 4.63 -15.01 16.51
C ARG A 25 3.96 -15.14 15.16
N LEU A 26 4.30 -16.22 14.44
CA LEU A 26 3.68 -16.54 13.16
C LEU A 26 2.18 -16.73 13.37
N LEU A 27 1.41 -16.23 12.41
CA LEU A 27 -0.02 -16.50 12.39
C LEU A 27 -0.22 -18.02 12.24
N PRO A 28 -1.11 -18.63 13.04
CA PRO A 28 -1.47 -20.03 12.87
C PRO A 28 -1.89 -20.35 11.42
N THR A 29 -1.46 -21.50 10.90
CA THR A 29 -1.69 -21.89 9.51
C THR A 29 -3.17 -21.96 9.14
N ASP A 30 -4.02 -22.37 10.10
CA ASP A 30 -5.48 -22.37 9.95
C ASP A 30 -6.05 -20.97 9.74
N GLN A 31 -5.49 -19.94 10.38
CA GLN A 31 -5.90 -18.55 10.16
C GLN A 31 -5.40 -17.98 8.83
N ILE A 32 -4.21 -18.40 8.38
CA ILE A 32 -3.67 -18.00 7.08
C ILE A 32 -4.51 -18.57 5.93
N LEU A 33 -5.00 -19.79 6.09
CA LEU A 33 -5.77 -20.51 5.08
C LEU A 33 -7.29 -20.33 5.23
N ALA A 34 -7.74 -19.53 6.20
CA ALA A 34 -9.15 -19.23 6.35
C ALA A 34 -9.66 -18.45 5.12
N GLU A 35 -10.83 -18.84 4.61
CA GLU A 35 -11.46 -18.12 3.50
C GLU A 35 -11.72 -16.67 3.91
N PRO A 36 -11.21 -15.67 3.16
CA PRO A 36 -11.44 -14.28 3.50
C PRO A 36 -12.91 -13.93 3.37
N THR A 37 -13.42 -13.10 4.28
CA THR A 37 -14.73 -12.49 4.10
C THR A 37 -14.66 -11.51 2.94
N LEU A 38 -15.28 -11.89 1.82
CA LEU A 38 -15.36 -11.04 0.63
C LEU A 38 -16.43 -9.94 0.83
N PRO A 39 -16.22 -8.76 0.23
CA PRO A 39 -17.23 -7.70 0.25
C PRO A 39 -18.44 -8.06 -0.62
N ASP A 40 -19.60 -7.45 -0.34
CA ASP A 40 -20.88 -7.76 -1.00
C ASP A 40 -20.87 -7.65 -2.54
N HIS A 41 -19.98 -6.83 -3.10
CA HIS A 41 -19.84 -6.62 -4.55
C HIS A 41 -18.88 -7.60 -5.24
N ALA A 42 -18.17 -8.45 -4.48
CA ALA A 42 -17.23 -9.41 -5.03
C ALA A 42 -17.89 -10.46 -5.95
N PRO A 43 -19.09 -11.01 -5.65
CA PRO A 43 -19.76 -11.96 -6.54
C PRO A 43 -20.08 -11.34 -7.91
N ASP A 44 -20.57 -10.10 -7.93
CA ASP A 44 -20.89 -9.39 -9.17
C ASP A 44 -19.65 -9.18 -10.03
N ALA A 45 -18.52 -8.85 -9.40
CA ALA A 45 -17.23 -8.72 -10.09
C ALA A 45 -16.70 -10.05 -10.65
N ALA A 46 -16.97 -11.17 -9.96
CA ALA A 46 -16.58 -12.50 -10.43
C ALA A 46 -17.46 -13.01 -11.57
N LEU A 47 -18.77 -12.75 -11.52
CA LEU A 47 -19.74 -13.22 -12.51
C LEU A 47 -19.73 -12.38 -13.80
N SER A 48 -19.51 -11.07 -13.66
CA SER A 48 -19.60 -10.11 -14.76
C SER A 48 -18.44 -9.10 -14.76
N PRO A 49 -17.19 -9.54 -14.95
CA PRO A 49 -16.03 -8.64 -14.92
C PRO A 49 -16.12 -7.53 -15.99
N ALA A 50 -16.64 -7.86 -17.18
CA ALA A 50 -16.81 -6.89 -18.27
C ALA A 50 -17.80 -5.76 -17.91
N ASP A 51 -18.85 -6.05 -17.14
CA ASP A 51 -19.84 -5.04 -16.73
C ASP A 51 -19.25 -4.10 -15.67
N VAL A 52 -18.42 -4.63 -14.77
CA VAL A 52 -17.68 -3.83 -13.80
C VAL A 52 -16.71 -2.89 -14.51
N ASP A 53 -15.95 -3.39 -15.48
CA ASP A 53 -15.01 -2.60 -16.27
C ASP A 53 -15.73 -1.51 -17.07
N ALA A 54 -16.84 -1.87 -17.74
CA ALA A 54 -17.66 -0.91 -18.48
C ALA A 54 -18.21 0.20 -17.56
N GLY A 55 -18.70 -0.18 -16.37
CA GLY A 55 -19.17 0.77 -15.37
C GLY A 55 -18.06 1.67 -14.82
N ALA A 56 -16.84 1.13 -14.61
CA ALA A 56 -15.69 1.91 -14.19
C ALA A 56 -15.26 2.91 -15.28
N GLN A 57 -15.21 2.46 -16.54
CA GLN A 57 -14.86 3.30 -17.68
C GLN A 57 -15.86 4.44 -17.87
N ALA A 58 -17.16 4.16 -17.81
CA ALA A 58 -18.21 5.18 -17.94
C ALA A 58 -18.09 6.26 -16.85
N ARG A 59 -17.80 5.86 -15.60
CA ARG A 59 -17.56 6.82 -14.51
C ARG A 59 -16.31 7.66 -14.75
N ALA A 60 -15.24 7.06 -15.26
CA ALA A 60 -14.01 7.77 -15.60
C ALA A 60 -14.26 8.79 -16.72
N ASP A 61 -15.00 8.41 -17.77
CA ASP A 61 -15.37 9.30 -18.88
C ASP A 61 -16.20 10.48 -18.38
N ALA A 62 -17.23 10.22 -17.57
CA ALA A 62 -18.05 11.27 -16.95
C ALA A 62 -17.22 12.22 -16.07
N LEU A 63 -16.25 11.69 -15.31
CA LEU A 63 -15.35 12.51 -14.51
C LEU A 63 -14.45 13.38 -15.38
N ARG A 64 -13.88 12.84 -16.47
CA ARG A 64 -13.05 13.62 -17.41
C ARG A 64 -13.86 14.73 -18.08
N GLN A 65 -15.10 14.45 -18.50
CA GLN A 65 -15.99 15.47 -19.08
C GLN A 65 -16.27 16.60 -18.09
N ARG A 66 -16.56 16.27 -16.82
CA ARG A 66 -16.76 17.29 -15.78
C ARG A 66 -15.50 18.10 -15.53
N ALA A 67 -14.34 17.45 -15.46
CA ALA A 67 -13.07 18.14 -15.28
C ALA A 67 -12.76 19.11 -16.42
N GLU A 68 -13.06 18.71 -17.67
CA GLU A 68 -12.89 19.58 -18.83
C GLU A 68 -13.88 20.75 -18.83
N ALA A 69 -15.13 20.52 -18.44
CA ALA A 69 -16.12 21.60 -18.29
C ALA A 69 -15.72 22.63 -17.22
N LEU A 70 -15.02 22.18 -16.17
CA LEU A 70 -14.49 23.04 -15.11
C LEU A 70 -13.12 23.64 -15.44
N ARG A 71 -12.58 23.36 -16.63
CA ARG A 71 -11.26 23.81 -17.02
C ARG A 71 -11.29 25.29 -17.35
N GLY A 72 -10.83 26.08 -16.39
CA GLY A 72 -10.72 27.53 -16.50
C GLY A 72 -9.66 28.08 -15.55
N PRO A 73 -9.41 29.40 -15.59
CA PRO A 73 -8.51 30.05 -14.65
C PRO A 73 -8.99 29.82 -13.21
N VAL A 74 -8.13 29.24 -12.37
CA VAL A 74 -8.42 29.10 -10.92
C VAL A 74 -8.38 30.46 -10.22
N ILE A 75 -7.60 31.41 -10.76
CA ILE A 75 -7.51 32.78 -10.29
C ILE A 75 -8.09 33.69 -11.36
N GLU A 76 -9.06 34.52 -10.95
CA GLU A 76 -9.64 35.55 -11.79
C GLU A 76 -8.55 36.46 -12.40
N PRO A 77 -8.58 36.78 -13.70
CA PRO A 77 -7.52 37.52 -14.37
C PRO A 77 -7.19 38.87 -13.71
N GLY A 78 -8.20 39.58 -13.20
CA GLY A 78 -8.01 40.84 -12.48
C GLY A 78 -7.32 40.66 -11.12
N THR A 79 -7.54 39.54 -10.44
CA THR A 79 -6.83 39.18 -9.22
C THR A 79 -5.38 38.81 -9.53
N LEU A 80 -5.15 38.03 -10.59
CA LEU A 80 -3.81 37.69 -11.05
C LEU A 80 -2.99 38.94 -11.41
N ALA A 81 -3.60 39.92 -12.06
CA ALA A 81 -2.96 41.19 -12.41
C ALA A 81 -2.51 41.99 -11.18
N ARG A 82 -3.29 41.99 -10.09
CA ARG A 82 -2.93 42.65 -8.82
C ARG A 82 -1.83 41.93 -8.04
N MET A 83 -1.72 40.61 -8.19
CA MET A 83 -0.69 39.81 -7.53
C MET A 83 0.68 39.91 -8.21
N ARG A 84 0.74 40.34 -9.48
CA ARG A 84 2.03 40.52 -10.16
C ARG A 84 2.79 41.71 -9.56
N PRO A 85 4.04 41.50 -9.08
CA PRO A 85 4.85 42.60 -8.55
C PRO A 85 5.16 43.61 -9.66
N GLN A 86 5.04 44.89 -9.35
CA GLN A 86 5.53 45.97 -10.22
C GLN A 86 7.04 46.01 -10.11
N GLY A 87 7.72 45.46 -11.12
CA GLY A 87 9.16 45.59 -11.32
C GLY A 87 9.49 46.82 -12.15
#